data_AF-A0A6J4J901-F1
#
_entry.id   AF-A0A6J4J901-F1
#
_cell.length_a   1.000
_cell.length_b   1.000
_cell.length_c   1.000
_cell.angle_alpha   90.00
_cell.angle_beta   90.00
_cell.angle_gamma   90.00
#
_symmetry.space_group_name_H-M   'P 1'
#
loop_
_entity.id
_entity.type
_entity.pdbx_description
1 polymer ?
#
loop_
_entity_poly.entity_id
_entity_poly.type
_entity_poly.pdbx_seq_one_letter_code
_entity_poly.pdbx_strand_id
1 'polypeptide(L)'
;MTAPTRLRKLRWGVPIAATAAVAVVASGVLTAEADPPLPPKTAGQLLVDVQGASVKGLSGTVVQDSDLGLPDLPYAGTGGGGGAGLASLLTGSHTLRVWYAGEDKQRVALLDSLGETDVVRNGTDAWLWSSESNSATRFRVPAGGAGAKAADELPAGVTPQQAAETALRALDPTTSVSTDGTRQVAGRDAYELVLAPKDTRSLVGQVRLAVDAETSVPLRVQVFPKATGDGPAFSVGFTSVSFEVPGDEHFAFSPPPGVTVTEGTLPADPPGKADRAKAERAKAERAAGAARTVGSGWTTVAILPAPTGEPDGAAAAFLEQLPRVSGSWGSGRLLTSALMSALLTDDGRLLVGAVGPDLLYAAAGR
;
A
#
# COMPACT_ATOMS: atom_id res chain seq x y z
N MET A 1 3.13 7.55 -42.48
CA MET A 1 3.38 8.40 -41.29
C MET A 1 2.42 7.95 -40.21
N THR A 2 2.93 7.53 -39.04
CA THR A 2 2.15 6.80 -38.04
C THR A 2 2.27 7.51 -36.71
N ALA A 3 1.15 7.93 -36.12
CA ALA A 3 1.16 8.72 -34.87
C ALA A 3 1.42 7.82 -33.64
N PRO A 4 2.17 8.29 -32.63
CA PRO A 4 2.43 7.51 -31.42
C PRO A 4 1.23 7.53 -30.47
N THR A 5 0.58 6.38 -30.29
CA THR A 5 -0.54 6.18 -29.36
C THR A 5 -0.11 6.42 -27.91
N ARG A 6 -0.62 7.48 -27.29
CA ARG A 6 -0.29 7.84 -25.90
C ARG A 6 -1.21 7.10 -24.92
N LEU A 7 -0.72 6.03 -24.30
CA LEU A 7 -1.37 5.41 -23.14
C LEU A 7 -1.33 6.38 -21.94
N ARG A 8 -2.41 7.12 -21.71
CA ARG A 8 -2.63 7.93 -20.49
C ARG A 8 -2.95 7.00 -19.32
N LYS A 9 -2.42 7.30 -18.13
CA LYS A 9 -2.53 6.44 -16.94
C LYS A 9 -3.68 6.85 -16.03
N LEU A 10 -4.28 5.80 -15.46
CA LEU A 10 -4.95 5.61 -14.16
C LEU A 10 -5.17 6.83 -13.24
N ARG A 11 -6.33 6.81 -12.60
CA ARG A 11 -6.97 7.98 -11.99
C ARG A 11 -7.48 7.64 -10.59
N TRP A 12 -6.52 7.48 -9.67
CA TRP A 12 -6.69 7.57 -8.23
C TRP A 12 -5.54 8.44 -7.68
N GLY A 13 -5.89 9.52 -6.97
CA GLY A 13 -4.95 10.56 -6.50
C GLY A 13 -4.12 10.18 -5.26
N VAL A 14 -4.43 9.04 -4.65
CA VAL A 14 -3.67 8.32 -3.63
C VAL A 14 -3.55 6.88 -4.16
N PRO A 15 -2.38 6.24 -4.11
CA PRO A 15 -1.87 5.62 -5.33
C PRO A 15 -2.29 4.15 -5.53
N ILE A 16 -2.37 3.75 -6.81
CA ILE A 16 -2.04 2.36 -7.17
C ILE A 16 -0.52 2.19 -7.09
N ALA A 17 -0.02 2.10 -5.85
CA ALA A 17 1.15 1.31 -5.55
C ALA A 17 0.67 -0.14 -5.42
N ALA A 18 1.09 -1.02 -6.33
CA ALA A 18 0.66 -2.44 -6.34
C ALA A 18 1.43 -3.31 -5.32
N THR A 19 1.89 -2.68 -4.24
CA THR A 19 2.66 -3.19 -3.10
C THR A 19 2.45 -2.25 -1.92
N ALA A 20 2.62 -2.74 -0.69
CA ALA A 20 2.36 -2.00 0.56
C ALA A 20 0.88 -1.64 0.83
N ALA A 21 -0.03 -2.55 0.50
CA ALA A 21 -1.06 -2.92 1.46
C ALA A 21 -0.59 -4.21 2.17
N VAL A 22 0.37 -4.03 3.10
CA VAL A 22 0.87 -4.94 4.24
C VAL A 22 -0.59 -5.50 6.85
N ALA A 23 -0.15 -5.98 8.07
CA ALA A 23 -0.84 -6.83 9.13
C ALA A 23 -1.89 -6.15 10.06
N VAL A 24 -2.51 -6.74 11.11
CA VAL A 24 -2.51 -8.10 11.69
C VAL A 24 -3.92 -8.46 12.22
N VAL A 25 -4.09 -8.59 13.52
CA VAL A 25 -5.24 -9.11 14.28
C VAL A 25 -5.38 -8.25 15.54
N ALA A 26 -6.61 -7.83 15.87
CA ALA A 26 -6.96 -7.57 17.26
C ALA A 26 -7.49 -8.88 17.86
N SER A 27 -7.00 -9.28 19.04
CA SER A 27 -7.26 -10.60 19.65
C SER A 27 -8.71 -10.77 20.13
N GLY A 28 -9.63 -10.96 19.19
CA GLY A 28 -10.99 -11.39 19.48
C GLY A 28 -11.00 -12.81 20.05
N VAL A 29 -11.79 -13.05 21.09
CA VAL A 29 -12.11 -14.40 21.55
C VAL A 29 -12.80 -15.12 20.38
N LEU A 30 -12.43 -16.37 20.09
CA LEU A 30 -13.11 -17.18 19.05
C LEU A 30 -14.50 -17.63 19.53
N THR A 31 -15.42 -16.69 19.65
CA THR A 31 -16.85 -16.98 19.48
C THR A 31 -17.06 -17.50 18.07
N ALA A 32 -17.61 -18.71 17.95
CA ALA A 32 -18.06 -19.24 16.68
C ALA A 32 -19.36 -18.52 16.26
N GLU A 33 -19.22 -17.25 15.86
CA GLU A 33 -20.25 -16.55 15.11
C GLU A 33 -20.49 -17.30 13.80
N ALA A 34 -21.76 -17.54 13.47
CA ALA A 34 -22.10 -18.15 12.19
C ALA A 34 -21.86 -17.15 11.05
N ASP A 35 -21.30 -17.63 9.94
CA ASP A 35 -21.06 -16.82 8.75
C ASP A 35 -22.39 -16.16 8.28
N PRO A 36 -22.42 -14.84 8.03
CA PRO A 36 -23.67 -14.13 7.72
C PRO A 36 -24.39 -14.70 6.49
N PRO A 37 -25.72 -14.92 6.55
CA PRO A 37 -26.48 -15.63 5.50
C PRO A 37 -26.78 -14.73 4.27
N LEU A 38 -25.73 -14.22 3.62
CA LEU A 38 -25.84 -13.38 2.42
C LEU A 38 -26.02 -14.24 1.15
N PRO A 39 -26.68 -13.71 0.09
CA PRO A 39 -26.75 -14.38 -1.21
C PRO A 39 -25.36 -14.54 -1.85
N PRO A 40 -25.02 -15.68 -2.47
CA PRO A 40 -23.69 -15.90 -3.04
C PRO A 40 -23.39 -14.93 -4.20
N LYS A 41 -22.27 -14.22 -4.10
CA LYS A 41 -21.71 -13.38 -5.17
C LYS A 41 -20.47 -14.04 -5.78
N THR A 42 -20.25 -13.83 -7.08
CA THR A 42 -19.01 -14.21 -7.77
C THR A 42 -17.93 -13.13 -7.64
N ALA A 43 -16.66 -13.51 -7.83
CA ALA A 43 -15.54 -12.57 -7.88
C ALA A 43 -15.74 -11.43 -8.92
N GLY A 44 -16.37 -11.73 -10.07
CA GLY A 44 -16.68 -10.71 -11.07
C GLY A 44 -17.68 -9.67 -10.58
N GLN A 45 -18.74 -10.12 -9.89
CA GLN A 45 -19.73 -9.22 -9.28
C GLN A 45 -19.09 -8.36 -8.19
N LEU A 46 -18.30 -8.94 -7.27
CA LEU A 46 -17.59 -8.16 -6.24
C LEU A 46 -16.65 -7.10 -6.83
N LEU A 47 -15.97 -7.38 -7.94
CA LEU A 47 -15.12 -6.40 -8.61
C LEU A 47 -15.92 -5.27 -9.30
N VAL A 48 -17.16 -5.52 -9.72
CA VAL A 48 -18.08 -4.49 -10.22
C VAL A 48 -18.66 -3.67 -9.08
N ASP A 49 -19.08 -4.33 -8.01
CA ASP A 49 -19.61 -3.73 -6.79
C ASP A 49 -18.60 -2.75 -6.16
N VAL A 50 -17.33 -3.16 -6.00
CA VAL A 50 -16.23 -2.30 -5.51
C VAL A 50 -15.92 -1.14 -6.49
N GLN A 51 -16.11 -1.30 -7.79
CA GLN A 51 -15.97 -0.20 -8.76
C GLN A 51 -17.14 0.81 -8.69
N GLY A 52 -18.33 0.36 -8.27
CA GLY A 52 -19.51 1.22 -8.05
C GLY A 52 -19.59 1.83 -6.64
N ALA A 53 -18.76 1.34 -5.70
CA ALA A 53 -18.77 1.75 -4.30
C ALA A 53 -18.53 3.26 -4.17
N SER A 54 -19.52 3.97 -3.63
CA SER A 54 -19.43 5.40 -3.35
C SER A 54 -20.19 5.73 -2.07
N VAL A 55 -19.53 6.44 -1.16
CA VAL A 55 -20.08 6.84 0.13
C VAL A 55 -20.03 8.36 0.27
N LYS A 56 -21.06 8.94 0.87
CA LYS A 56 -21.12 10.38 1.16
C LYS A 56 -20.27 10.75 2.39
N GLY A 57 -20.11 9.78 3.28
CA GLY A 57 -19.38 9.89 4.52
C GLY A 57 -18.72 8.57 4.89
N LEU A 58 -17.63 8.65 5.64
CA LEU A 58 -17.04 7.51 6.31
C LEU A 58 -16.31 8.01 7.55
N SER A 59 -16.42 7.30 8.66
CA SER A 59 -15.47 7.40 9.76
C SER A 59 -15.15 6.02 10.35
N GLY A 60 -13.98 5.86 10.94
CA GLY A 60 -13.60 4.57 11.51
C GLY A 60 -12.19 4.52 12.08
N THR A 61 -11.88 3.41 12.75
CA THR A 61 -10.52 3.04 13.16
C THR A 61 -10.03 1.94 12.24
N VAL A 62 -8.88 2.15 11.61
CA VAL A 62 -8.14 1.18 10.80
C VAL A 62 -6.91 0.75 11.60
N VAL A 63 -6.64 -0.56 11.64
CA VAL A 63 -5.38 -1.10 12.19
C VAL A 63 -4.54 -1.65 11.06
N GLN A 64 -3.24 -1.39 11.17
CA GLN A 64 -2.16 -1.93 10.36
C GLN A 64 -1.05 -2.48 11.29
N ASP A 65 -0.25 -3.43 10.82
CA ASP A 65 0.85 -4.10 11.54
C ASP A 65 1.81 -4.74 10.50
N SER A 66 2.78 -5.59 10.85
CA SER A 66 3.56 -6.43 9.90
C SER A 66 4.22 -7.62 10.62
N ASP A 67 3.53 -8.75 10.82
CA ASP A 67 4.21 -10.01 11.19
C ASP A 67 4.90 -10.65 9.97
N LEU A 68 6.03 -10.05 9.59
CA LEU A 68 6.89 -10.51 8.51
C LEU A 68 8.01 -11.45 9.00
N GLY A 69 8.11 -11.71 10.31
CA GLY A 69 9.25 -12.42 10.90
C GLY A 69 10.61 -11.72 10.71
N LEU A 70 10.61 -10.40 10.56
CA LEU A 70 11.81 -9.57 10.39
C LEU A 70 12.34 -9.07 11.75
N PRO A 71 13.67 -8.85 11.89
CA PRO A 71 14.21 -8.13 13.05
C PRO A 71 13.67 -6.70 13.13
N ASP A 72 13.58 -6.16 14.35
CA ASP A 72 13.25 -4.75 14.57
C ASP A 72 14.23 -3.86 13.81
N LEU A 73 13.74 -3.17 12.77
CA LEU A 73 14.58 -2.32 11.92
C LEU A 73 14.84 -0.99 12.62
N PRO A 74 16.10 -0.65 12.99
CA PRO A 74 16.41 0.70 13.44
C PRO A 74 16.24 1.67 12.27
N TYR A 75 15.14 2.43 12.26
CA TYR A 75 14.82 3.35 11.17
C TYR A 75 15.88 4.44 11.03
N ALA A 76 16.80 4.24 10.10
CA ALA A 76 17.65 5.29 9.55
C ALA A 76 16.75 6.27 8.77
N GLY A 77 16.19 7.26 9.47
CA GLY A 77 15.31 8.25 8.88
C GLY A 77 15.99 8.95 7.70
N THR A 78 15.43 8.78 6.50
CA THR A 78 15.99 9.34 5.27
C THR A 78 16.10 10.87 5.39
N GLY A 79 17.33 11.37 5.50
CA GLY A 79 17.60 12.74 5.95
C GLY A 79 16.96 13.80 5.06
N GLY A 80 15.98 14.54 5.60
CA GLY A 80 15.29 15.57 4.80
C GLY A 80 13.96 16.13 5.32
N GLY A 81 13.72 16.18 6.64
CA GLY A 81 12.61 16.95 7.23
C GLY A 81 11.19 16.35 7.15
N GLY A 82 10.56 16.15 8.29
CA GLY A 82 9.09 15.99 8.44
C GLY A 82 8.44 14.70 7.92
N GLY A 83 9.09 13.89 7.10
CA GLY A 83 8.47 12.72 6.44
C GLY A 83 8.42 11.41 7.25
N ALA A 84 8.97 11.37 8.47
CA ALA A 84 9.27 10.11 9.18
C ALA A 84 8.04 9.21 9.42
N GLY A 85 6.95 9.77 9.96
CA GLY A 85 5.75 9.01 10.36
C GLY A 85 4.93 8.40 9.22
N LEU A 86 5.24 8.67 7.94
CA LEU A 86 4.60 8.00 6.81
C LEU A 86 5.49 6.90 6.19
N ALA A 87 6.78 6.90 6.51
CA ALA A 87 7.71 5.85 6.09
C ALA A 87 7.67 4.63 7.04
N SER A 88 7.29 4.84 8.31
CA SER A 88 7.13 3.79 9.32
C SER A 88 5.99 2.81 9.00
N LEU A 89 4.96 3.24 8.28
CA LEU A 89 3.79 2.45 7.83
C LEU A 89 4.13 1.21 6.96
N LEU A 90 5.41 0.93 6.71
CA LEU A 90 5.87 -0.26 5.99
C LEU A 90 6.16 -1.45 6.92
N THR A 91 6.28 -1.23 8.24
CA THR A 91 6.69 -2.24 9.24
C THR A 91 6.12 -1.93 10.63
N GLY A 92 5.82 -2.95 11.43
CA GLY A 92 5.29 -2.79 12.79
C GLY A 92 3.83 -2.29 12.83
N SER A 93 3.30 -2.21 14.05
CA SER A 93 1.89 -1.89 14.40
C SER A 93 1.58 -0.39 14.33
N HIS A 94 0.53 -0.01 13.59
CA HIS A 94 0.05 1.37 13.40
C HIS A 94 -1.47 1.42 13.51
N THR A 95 -2.00 2.33 14.32
CA THR A 95 -3.45 2.59 14.38
C THR A 95 -3.78 3.91 13.71
N LEU A 96 -4.73 3.91 12.77
CA LEU A 96 -5.18 5.11 12.08
C LEU A 96 -6.65 5.36 12.39
N ARG A 97 -7.03 6.62 12.67
CA ARG A 97 -8.42 7.07 12.61
C ARG A 97 -8.64 7.83 11.33
N VAL A 98 -9.72 7.51 10.63
CA VAL A 98 -10.08 8.11 9.34
C VAL A 98 -11.44 8.77 9.42
N TRP A 99 -11.57 9.93 8.77
CA TRP A 99 -12.83 10.63 8.53
C TRP A 99 -12.88 11.19 7.11
N TYR A 100 -14.03 11.09 6.48
CA TYR A 100 -14.27 11.51 5.10
C TYR A 100 -15.69 12.07 4.97
N ALA A 101 -15.83 13.24 4.34
CA ALA A 101 -17.11 13.88 4.03
C ALA A 101 -17.06 14.52 2.62
N GLY A 102 -16.62 13.74 1.62
CA GLY A 102 -16.48 14.17 0.23
C GLY A 102 -15.06 14.66 -0.13
N GLU A 103 -14.90 15.13 -1.37
CA GLU A 103 -13.59 15.51 -1.94
C GLU A 103 -12.86 16.64 -1.17
N ASP A 104 -13.58 17.47 -0.43
CA ASP A 104 -13.02 18.64 0.28
C ASP A 104 -12.85 18.44 1.79
N LYS A 105 -13.38 17.36 2.39
CA LYS A 105 -13.28 17.10 3.83
C LYS A 105 -12.72 15.71 4.08
N GLN A 106 -11.46 15.66 4.51
CA GLN A 106 -10.74 14.44 4.88
C GLN A 106 -9.97 14.65 6.17
N ARG A 107 -9.81 13.60 6.96
CA ARG A 107 -8.85 13.54 8.05
C ARG A 107 -8.29 12.14 8.22
N VAL A 108 -6.98 12.05 8.45
CA VAL A 108 -6.27 10.82 8.80
C VAL A 108 -5.33 11.11 9.96
N ALA A 109 -5.65 10.58 11.14
CA ALA A 109 -4.79 10.67 12.32
C ALA A 109 -4.10 9.31 12.56
N LEU A 110 -2.79 9.26 12.34
CA LEU A 110 -1.93 8.14 12.70
C LEU A 110 -1.57 8.25 14.19
N LEU A 111 -1.80 7.18 14.93
CA LEU A 111 -1.52 7.03 16.35
C LEU A 111 -0.40 6.01 16.54
N ASP A 112 0.72 6.50 17.06
CA ASP A 112 1.86 5.73 17.52
C ASP A 112 1.83 5.66 19.06
N SER A 113 2.57 4.71 19.62
CA SER A 113 2.90 4.55 21.03
C SER A 113 3.40 5.82 21.74
N LEU A 114 4.06 6.73 21.01
CA LEU A 114 4.70 7.93 21.55
C LEU A 114 4.17 9.25 20.94
N GLY A 115 3.21 9.22 20.02
CA GLY A 115 2.71 10.45 19.40
C GLY A 115 1.57 10.26 18.39
N GLU A 116 1.02 11.39 17.94
CA GLU A 116 -0.02 11.47 16.91
C GLU A 116 0.49 12.31 15.73
N THR A 117 0.25 11.84 14.50
CA THR A 117 0.48 12.59 13.26
C THR A 117 -0.85 12.72 12.53
N ASP A 118 -1.32 13.95 12.34
CA ASP A 118 -2.66 14.23 11.83
C ASP A 118 -2.58 14.97 10.49
N VAL A 119 -3.31 14.48 9.50
CA VAL A 119 -3.46 15.07 8.16
C VAL A 119 -4.91 15.44 7.96
N VAL A 120 -5.20 16.75 8.01
CA VAL A 120 -6.56 17.30 7.89
C VAL A 120 -6.70 18.08 6.60
N ARG A 121 -7.82 17.96 5.90
CA ARG A 121 -8.24 18.86 4.82
C ARG A 121 -9.68 19.32 5.06
N ASN A 122 -9.89 20.62 4.90
CA ASN A 122 -11.20 21.27 4.97
C ASN A 122 -11.27 22.37 3.89
N GLY A 123 -11.87 22.03 2.75
CA GLY A 123 -11.89 22.85 1.54
C GLY A 123 -10.50 23.07 0.96
N THR A 124 -10.13 24.35 0.80
CA THR A 124 -8.82 24.81 0.31
C THR A 124 -7.71 24.73 1.35
N ASP A 125 -8.02 24.47 2.61
CA ASP A 125 -7.05 24.51 3.70
C ASP A 125 -6.75 23.08 4.17
N ALA A 126 -5.46 22.75 4.23
CA ALA A 126 -4.98 21.48 4.73
C ALA A 126 -3.89 21.68 5.78
N TRP A 127 -3.74 20.71 6.67
CA TRP A 127 -2.81 20.73 7.78
C TRP A 127 -2.10 19.37 7.88
N LEU A 128 -0.81 19.41 8.14
CA LEU A 128 -0.03 18.30 8.70
C LEU A 128 0.40 18.73 10.11
N TRP A 129 0.10 17.93 11.12
CA TRP A 129 0.55 18.15 12.49
C TRP A 129 1.25 16.90 13.04
N SER A 130 2.24 17.12 13.90
CA SER A 130 2.95 16.07 14.64
C SER A 130 3.07 16.50 16.10
N SER A 131 2.59 15.65 17.01
CA SER A 131 2.71 15.89 18.45
C SER A 131 4.14 15.78 18.95
N GLU A 132 4.91 14.81 18.42
CA GLU A 132 6.31 14.52 18.77
C GLU A 132 7.21 15.74 18.54
N SER A 133 7.09 16.36 17.37
CA SER A 133 7.84 17.57 17.01
C SER A 133 7.15 18.87 17.46
N ASN A 134 5.97 18.78 18.08
CA ASN A 134 5.09 19.89 18.47
C ASN A 134 4.94 20.96 17.36
N SER A 135 4.75 20.51 16.12
CA SER A 135 4.78 21.35 14.92
C SER A 135 3.57 21.12 14.01
N ALA A 136 3.12 22.19 13.35
CA ALA A 136 2.05 22.15 12.37
C ALA A 136 2.46 22.88 11.09
N THR A 137 2.25 22.25 9.93
CA THR A 137 2.43 22.86 8.62
C THR A 137 1.06 23.01 7.96
N ARG A 138 0.65 24.25 7.70
CA ARG A 138 -0.54 24.55 6.90
C ARG A 138 -0.21 24.52 5.41
N PHE A 139 -1.15 24.11 4.59
CA PHE A 139 -1.05 24.08 3.14
C PHE A 139 -2.33 24.66 2.51
N ARG A 140 -2.20 25.32 1.35
CA ARG A 140 -3.35 25.79 0.57
C ARG A 140 -3.54 24.95 -0.69
N VAL A 141 -4.57 24.11 -0.67
CA VAL A 141 -4.99 23.20 -1.75
C VAL A 141 -5.69 24.02 -2.86
N PRO A 142 -5.24 23.96 -4.13
CA PRO A 142 -5.94 24.61 -5.24
C PRO A 142 -7.30 23.95 -5.52
N ALA A 143 -8.36 24.75 -5.64
CA ALA A 143 -9.66 24.28 -6.08
C ALA A 143 -9.57 23.62 -7.47
N GLY A 144 -10.10 22.40 -7.62
CA GLY A 144 -9.98 21.60 -8.84
C GLY A 144 -8.60 20.94 -9.07
N GLY A 145 -7.72 20.92 -8.06
CA GLY A 145 -6.40 20.28 -8.13
C GLY A 145 -6.47 18.76 -8.29
N ALA A 146 -6.03 18.25 -9.45
CA ALA A 146 -5.86 16.83 -9.82
C ALA A 146 -7.10 15.92 -9.79
N GLY A 147 -7.89 15.88 -8.71
CA GLY A 147 -9.03 14.96 -8.52
C GLY A 147 -10.17 15.16 -9.51
N ALA A 148 -10.59 16.41 -9.77
CA ALA A 148 -11.73 16.69 -10.65
C ALA A 148 -11.54 16.26 -12.13
N LYS A 149 -10.30 15.95 -12.57
CA LYS A 149 -10.02 15.37 -13.89
C LYS A 149 -9.72 13.87 -13.84
N ALA A 150 -10.06 13.22 -12.72
CA ALA A 150 -9.93 11.78 -12.44
C ALA A 150 -11.26 10.99 -12.60
N ALA A 151 -12.40 11.63 -12.89
CA ALA A 151 -13.70 10.97 -13.09
C ALA A 151 -13.90 10.29 -14.48
N ASP A 152 -14.12 11.04 -15.57
CA ASP A 152 -14.48 10.46 -16.90
C ASP A 152 -13.37 9.70 -17.65
N GLU A 153 -13.69 8.52 -18.21
CA GLU A 153 -12.87 7.67 -19.11
C GLU A 153 -12.30 6.35 -18.50
N LEU A 154 -13.21 5.39 -18.24
CA LEU A 154 -13.05 4.08 -18.91
C LEU A 154 -13.12 4.32 -20.44
N PRO A 155 -12.42 3.55 -21.30
CA PRO A 155 -12.52 3.72 -22.75
C PRO A 155 -13.99 3.69 -23.19
N ALA A 156 -14.46 4.73 -23.89
CA ALA A 156 -15.88 4.93 -24.14
C ALA A 156 -16.52 3.70 -24.81
N GLY A 157 -17.45 3.06 -24.10
CA GLY A 157 -18.10 1.80 -24.48
C GLY A 157 -17.69 0.57 -23.67
N VAL A 158 -16.68 0.64 -22.81
CA VAL A 158 -16.32 -0.44 -21.85
C VAL A 158 -17.18 -0.32 -20.60
N THR A 159 -17.92 -1.38 -20.26
CA THR A 159 -18.71 -1.46 -19.02
C THR A 159 -17.85 -1.89 -17.82
N PRO A 160 -18.24 -1.58 -16.56
CA PRO A 160 -17.56 -2.10 -15.37
C PRO A 160 -17.46 -3.63 -15.34
N GLN A 161 -18.49 -4.33 -15.83
CA GLN A 161 -18.50 -5.78 -15.99
C GLN A 161 -17.39 -6.26 -16.95
N GLN A 162 -17.26 -5.62 -18.12
CA GLN A 162 -16.18 -5.94 -19.07
C GLN A 162 -14.79 -5.60 -18.52
N ALA A 163 -14.67 -4.53 -17.71
CA ALA A 163 -13.43 -4.19 -17.01
C ALA A 163 -13.06 -5.25 -15.96
N ALA A 164 -14.02 -5.69 -15.14
CA ALA A 164 -13.84 -6.76 -14.15
C ALA A 164 -13.47 -8.10 -14.81
N GLU A 165 -14.17 -8.51 -15.87
CA GLU A 165 -13.84 -9.71 -16.66
C GLU A 165 -12.44 -9.63 -17.28
N THR A 166 -12.03 -8.46 -17.76
CA THR A 166 -10.69 -8.23 -18.34
C THR A 166 -9.61 -8.32 -17.26
N ALA A 167 -9.86 -7.76 -16.06
CA ALA A 167 -8.95 -7.88 -14.92
C ALA A 167 -8.80 -9.34 -14.45
N LEU A 168 -9.91 -10.07 -14.30
CA LEU A 168 -9.89 -11.50 -13.94
C LEU A 168 -9.14 -12.33 -14.99
N ARG A 169 -9.39 -12.10 -16.28
CA ARG A 169 -8.70 -12.79 -17.39
C ARG A 169 -7.20 -12.47 -17.46
N ALA A 170 -6.78 -11.29 -17.00
CA ALA A 170 -5.36 -10.93 -16.88
C ALA A 170 -4.67 -11.58 -15.67
N LEU A 171 -5.43 -11.87 -14.59
CA LEU A 171 -4.94 -12.54 -13.39
C LEU A 171 -4.90 -14.07 -13.53
N ASP A 172 -5.85 -14.68 -14.25
CA ASP A 172 -6.01 -16.14 -14.33
C ASP A 172 -4.73 -16.92 -14.69
N PRO A 173 -3.85 -16.49 -15.63
CA PRO A 173 -2.64 -17.25 -15.95
C PRO A 173 -1.67 -17.47 -14.78
N THR A 174 -1.77 -16.68 -13.70
CA THR A 174 -0.88 -16.72 -12.53
C THR A 174 -1.60 -16.88 -11.20
N THR A 175 -2.92 -16.64 -11.15
CA THR A 175 -3.69 -16.42 -9.92
C THR A 175 -5.03 -17.13 -9.99
N SER A 176 -5.35 -17.94 -8.98
CA SER A 176 -6.73 -18.40 -8.74
C SER A 176 -7.50 -17.28 -8.05
N VAL A 177 -8.70 -16.96 -8.52
CA VAL A 177 -9.57 -15.94 -7.90
C VAL A 177 -10.92 -16.56 -7.59
N SER A 178 -11.31 -16.52 -6.32
CA SER A 178 -12.52 -17.16 -5.79
C SER A 178 -13.17 -16.30 -4.71
N THR A 179 -14.32 -16.73 -4.20
CA THR A 179 -15.03 -16.10 -3.07
C THR A 179 -15.20 -17.13 -1.96
N ASP A 180 -14.75 -16.80 -0.75
CA ASP A 180 -14.72 -17.71 0.39
C ASP A 180 -15.78 -17.31 1.42
N GLY A 181 -17.03 -17.60 1.08
CA GLY A 181 -18.18 -17.35 1.94
C GLY A 181 -18.39 -15.88 2.31
N THR A 182 -18.73 -15.68 3.57
CA THR A 182 -19.16 -14.41 4.17
C THR A 182 -18.61 -14.32 5.59
N ARG A 183 -18.35 -13.11 6.08
CA ARG A 183 -17.78 -12.90 7.43
C ARG A 183 -18.13 -11.51 7.95
N GLN A 184 -18.26 -11.33 9.26
CA GLN A 184 -18.26 -10.00 9.86
C GLN A 184 -16.85 -9.36 9.89
N VAL A 185 -16.78 -8.06 9.62
CA VAL A 185 -15.60 -7.21 9.80
C VAL A 185 -16.05 -5.88 10.39
N ALA A 186 -15.46 -5.41 11.49
CA ALA A 186 -15.84 -4.15 12.15
C ALA A 186 -17.35 -4.02 12.49
N GLY A 187 -18.05 -5.13 12.76
CA GLY A 187 -19.51 -5.15 12.98
C GLY A 187 -20.35 -5.03 11.71
N ARG A 188 -19.78 -5.36 10.54
CA ARG A 188 -20.39 -5.30 9.22
C ARG A 188 -20.29 -6.63 8.50
N ASP A 189 -21.40 -7.11 7.95
CA ASP A 189 -21.41 -8.29 7.09
C ASP A 189 -20.64 -8.00 5.79
N ALA A 190 -19.76 -8.93 5.41
CA ALA A 190 -18.89 -8.78 4.25
C ALA A 190 -18.74 -10.08 3.46
N TYR A 191 -18.43 -9.95 2.17
CA TYR A 191 -18.00 -11.05 1.30
C TYR A 191 -16.46 -11.12 1.29
N GLU A 192 -15.86 -12.31 1.43
CA GLU A 192 -14.40 -12.46 1.28
C GLU A 192 -14.02 -12.89 -0.16
N LEU A 193 -13.35 -12.02 -0.90
CA LEU A 193 -12.67 -12.33 -2.17
C LEU A 193 -11.28 -12.90 -1.87
N VAL A 194 -10.91 -14.03 -2.47
CA VAL A 194 -9.62 -14.69 -2.25
C VAL A 194 -8.83 -14.80 -3.56
N LEU A 195 -7.56 -14.41 -3.51
CA LEU A 195 -6.61 -14.49 -4.62
C LEU A 195 -5.41 -15.35 -4.21
N ALA A 196 -5.18 -16.49 -4.85
CA ALA A 196 -4.09 -17.41 -4.51
C ALA A 196 -3.12 -17.62 -5.69
N PRO A 197 -1.79 -17.62 -5.49
CA PRO A 197 -0.83 -17.91 -6.55
C PRO A 197 -1.00 -19.33 -7.10
N LYS A 198 -1.06 -19.48 -8.44
CA LYS A 198 -1.03 -20.80 -9.10
C LYS A 198 0.37 -21.43 -9.12
N ASP A 199 1.43 -20.63 -8.95
CA ASP A 199 2.81 -21.09 -8.85
C ASP A 199 3.20 -21.33 -7.38
N THR A 200 3.36 -22.59 -7.01
CA THR A 200 3.64 -23.03 -5.63
C THR A 200 5.03 -22.65 -5.12
N ARG A 201 5.87 -21.98 -5.93
CA ARG A 201 7.18 -21.44 -5.51
C ARG A 201 7.09 -20.03 -4.92
N SER A 202 5.90 -19.41 -4.90
CA SER A 202 5.68 -18.17 -4.17
C SER A 202 5.73 -18.39 -2.66
N LEU A 203 6.16 -17.37 -1.91
CA LEU A 203 6.04 -17.28 -0.45
C LEU A 203 4.66 -16.76 -0.01
N VAL A 204 3.90 -16.12 -0.90
CA VAL A 204 2.49 -15.80 -0.65
C VAL A 204 1.65 -17.07 -0.82
N GLY A 205 0.78 -17.37 0.15
CA GLY A 205 -0.18 -18.47 0.08
C GLY A 205 -1.52 -18.02 -0.49
N GLN A 206 -2.08 -16.92 0.04
CA GLN A 206 -3.32 -16.31 -0.42
C GLN A 206 -3.39 -14.82 0.00
N VAL A 207 -4.15 -14.03 -0.75
CA VAL A 207 -4.63 -12.70 -0.36
C VAL A 207 -6.14 -12.79 -0.14
N ARG A 208 -6.66 -12.20 0.94
CA ARG A 208 -8.10 -12.06 1.23
C ARG A 208 -8.50 -10.59 1.21
N LEU A 209 -9.60 -10.24 0.56
CA LEU A 209 -10.22 -8.92 0.57
C LEU A 209 -11.66 -9.07 1.06
N ALA A 210 -11.98 -8.50 2.22
CA ALA A 210 -13.34 -8.41 2.72
C ALA A 210 -14.02 -7.15 2.16
N VAL A 211 -15.21 -7.30 1.59
CA VAL A 211 -16.00 -6.22 0.97
C VAL A 211 -17.36 -6.11 1.67
N ASP A 212 -17.68 -4.92 2.18
CA ASP A 212 -18.95 -4.62 2.86
C ASP A 212 -20.17 -5.00 2.01
N ALA A 213 -21.13 -5.72 2.60
CA ALA A 213 -22.22 -6.32 1.85
C ALA A 213 -23.25 -5.32 1.28
N GLU A 214 -23.37 -4.13 1.88
CA GLU A 214 -24.39 -3.12 1.54
C GLU A 214 -23.79 -1.95 0.74
N THR A 215 -22.61 -1.46 1.15
CA THR A 215 -21.93 -0.29 0.57
C THR A 215 -20.86 -0.66 -0.46
N SER A 216 -20.46 -1.93 -0.52
CA SER A 216 -19.38 -2.45 -1.37
C SER A 216 -17.99 -1.86 -1.11
N VAL A 217 -17.79 -1.22 0.05
CA VAL A 217 -16.50 -0.66 0.46
C VAL A 217 -15.55 -1.77 0.93
N PRO A 218 -14.27 -1.80 0.50
CA PRO A 218 -13.24 -2.65 1.09
C PRO A 218 -13.06 -2.43 2.60
N LEU A 219 -13.27 -3.48 3.41
CA LEU A 219 -13.17 -3.40 4.88
C LEU A 219 -11.84 -3.94 5.43
N ARG A 220 -11.23 -4.94 4.78
CA ARG A 220 -9.96 -5.55 5.20
C ARG A 220 -9.23 -6.20 4.03
N VAL A 221 -7.90 -6.08 3.97
CA VAL A 221 -7.01 -6.76 3.00
C VAL A 221 -5.92 -7.51 3.75
N GLN A 222 -5.93 -8.84 3.64
CA GLN A 222 -4.99 -9.75 4.27
C GLN A 222 -4.10 -10.46 3.26
N VAL A 223 -2.84 -10.71 3.58
CA VAL A 223 -1.88 -11.55 2.84
C VAL A 223 -1.35 -12.62 3.81
N PHE A 224 -1.58 -13.88 3.48
CA PHE A 224 -1.10 -15.02 4.25
C PHE A 224 0.16 -15.59 3.61
N PRO A 225 1.15 -16.01 4.41
CA PRO A 225 2.30 -16.76 3.90
C PRO A 225 1.86 -18.13 3.39
N LYS A 226 2.69 -18.75 2.55
CA LYS A 226 2.52 -20.14 2.11
C LYS A 226 2.96 -21.14 3.19
N ALA A 227 3.91 -20.74 4.04
CA ALA A 227 4.28 -21.52 5.21
C ALA A 227 3.12 -21.52 6.22
N THR A 228 2.83 -22.67 6.82
CA THR A 228 1.74 -22.81 7.79
C THR A 228 2.06 -22.05 9.07
N GLY A 229 1.23 -21.06 9.41
CA GLY A 229 1.25 -20.34 10.67
C GLY A 229 -0.17 -19.93 11.05
N ASP A 230 -0.39 -19.59 12.32
CA ASP A 230 -1.74 -19.42 12.89
C ASP A 230 -2.45 -18.12 12.48
N GLY A 231 -1.87 -17.32 11.58
CA GLY A 231 -2.40 -16.02 11.21
C GLY A 231 -1.83 -15.40 9.94
N PRO A 232 -2.35 -14.21 9.58
CA PRO A 232 -1.86 -13.41 8.46
C PRO A 232 -0.51 -12.74 8.75
N ALA A 233 0.41 -12.81 7.79
CA ALA A 233 1.59 -11.93 7.76
C ALA A 233 1.24 -10.49 7.28
N PHE A 234 0.05 -10.30 6.68
CA PHE A 234 -0.54 -8.99 6.41
C PHE A 234 -2.09 -9.01 6.45
N SER A 235 -2.77 -7.91 6.80
CA SER A 235 -4.17 -7.80 7.27
C SER A 235 -4.58 -6.37 7.71
N VAL A 236 -4.54 -5.39 6.80
CA VAL A 236 -4.96 -4.01 7.11
C VAL A 236 -6.47 -3.94 7.03
N GLY A 237 -7.13 -3.31 8.00
CA GLY A 237 -8.59 -3.20 7.95
C GLY A 237 -9.21 -2.42 9.09
N PHE A 238 -10.50 -2.15 8.94
CA PHE A 238 -11.29 -1.51 9.97
C PHE A 238 -11.48 -2.42 11.20
N THR A 239 -11.32 -1.85 12.38
CA THR A 239 -11.80 -2.41 13.65
C THR A 239 -13.13 -1.78 14.08
N SER A 240 -13.41 -0.57 13.62
CA SER A 240 -14.75 0.06 13.67
C SER A 240 -14.97 0.93 12.42
N VAL A 241 -16.20 0.96 11.89
CA VAL A 241 -16.57 1.79 10.73
C VAL A 241 -18.02 2.29 10.83
N SER A 242 -18.26 3.52 10.39
CA SER A 242 -19.58 4.10 10.11
C SER A 242 -19.55 4.77 8.74
N PHE A 243 -20.65 4.64 7.99
CA PHE A 243 -20.84 5.27 6.67
C PHE A 243 -21.72 6.54 6.73
N GLU A 244 -21.97 7.03 7.94
CA GLU A 244 -22.56 8.36 8.16
C GLU A 244 -21.58 9.46 7.75
N VAL A 245 -22.11 10.67 7.46
CA VAL A 245 -21.29 11.86 7.22
C VAL A 245 -20.80 12.41 8.55
N PRO A 246 -19.49 12.42 8.85
CA PRO A 246 -18.97 12.95 10.10
C PRO A 246 -19.24 14.45 10.21
N GLY A 247 -19.48 14.92 11.44
CA GLY A 247 -19.67 16.35 11.72
C GLY A 247 -18.46 17.22 11.37
N ASP A 248 -18.71 18.49 11.09
CA ASP A 248 -17.70 19.47 10.66
C ASP A 248 -16.57 19.66 11.69
N GLU A 249 -16.85 19.41 12.96
CA GLU A 249 -15.89 19.42 14.07
C GLU A 249 -14.73 18.42 13.87
N HIS A 250 -14.94 17.31 13.16
CA HIS A 250 -13.85 16.36 12.87
C HIS A 250 -12.81 16.94 11.90
N PHE A 251 -13.21 17.89 11.05
CA PHE A 251 -12.37 18.54 10.04
C PHE A 251 -11.90 19.95 10.45
N ALA A 252 -12.26 20.40 11.66
CA ALA A 252 -11.83 21.67 12.22
C ALA A 252 -10.50 21.52 12.97
N PHE A 253 -9.37 21.79 12.30
CA PHE A 253 -8.06 21.79 12.93
C PHE A 253 -7.69 23.16 13.48
N SER A 254 -7.30 23.21 14.76
CA SER A 254 -6.65 24.37 15.39
C SER A 254 -5.37 23.88 16.08
N PRO A 255 -4.19 24.42 15.77
CA PRO A 255 -2.94 24.05 16.45
C PRO A 255 -3.05 24.21 17.98
N PRO A 256 -2.64 23.19 18.76
CA PRO A 256 -2.50 23.32 20.22
C PRO A 256 -1.61 24.51 20.66
N PRO A 257 -1.83 25.07 21.87
CA PRO A 257 -1.01 26.17 22.38
C PRO A 257 0.49 25.83 22.43
N GLY A 258 1.32 26.70 21.87
CA GLY A 258 2.77 26.51 21.82
C GLY A 258 3.29 25.68 20.64
N VAL A 259 2.41 25.21 19.74
CA VAL A 259 2.82 24.56 18.48
C VAL A 259 3.53 25.55 17.56
N THR A 260 4.64 25.13 16.94
CA THR A 260 5.28 25.92 15.88
C THR A 260 4.51 25.74 14.58
N VAL A 261 3.84 26.81 14.13
CA VAL A 261 3.08 26.83 12.87
C VAL A 261 3.96 27.34 11.72
N THR A 262 3.99 26.61 10.62
CA THR A 262 4.63 27.00 9.36
C THR A 262 3.63 27.02 8.21
N GLU A 263 3.79 27.95 7.27
CA GLU A 263 3.02 27.98 6.02
C GLU A 263 3.79 27.21 4.95
N GLY A 264 3.38 25.97 4.71
CA GLY A 264 3.93 25.08 3.69
C GLY A 264 3.35 25.38 2.32
N THR A 265 4.23 25.62 1.34
CA THR A 265 3.82 25.57 -0.06
C THR A 265 3.64 24.11 -0.48
N LEU A 266 2.45 23.76 -0.95
CA LEU A 266 2.33 22.58 -1.81
C LEU A 266 3.26 22.76 -3.02
N PRO A 267 3.84 21.70 -3.62
CA PRO A 267 4.77 21.81 -4.75
C PRO A 267 4.15 22.33 -6.06
N ALA A 268 3.76 23.61 -6.06
CA ALA A 268 3.36 24.41 -7.21
C ALA A 268 4.37 24.20 -8.34
N ASP A 269 3.90 24.14 -9.59
CA ASP A 269 4.77 23.85 -10.73
C ASP A 269 5.85 24.96 -10.87
N PRO A 270 7.13 24.71 -10.52
CA PRO A 270 8.15 25.73 -10.73
C PRO A 270 8.34 25.94 -12.24
N PRO A 271 8.69 27.16 -12.69
CA PRO A 271 9.13 27.35 -14.07
C PRO A 271 10.28 26.38 -14.37
N GLY A 272 10.14 25.58 -15.44
CA GLY A 272 11.05 24.48 -15.76
C GLY A 272 10.67 23.09 -15.19
N LYS A 273 9.51 22.91 -14.53
CA LYS A 273 9.04 21.57 -14.11
C LYS A 273 8.92 20.61 -15.29
N ALA A 274 8.62 21.08 -16.51
CA ALA A 274 8.61 20.25 -17.71
C ALA A 274 9.97 19.57 -17.96
N ASP A 275 11.07 20.32 -17.90
CA ASP A 275 12.41 19.79 -18.16
C ASP A 275 12.99 19.04 -16.96
N ARG A 276 12.73 19.49 -15.71
CA ARG A 276 13.11 18.71 -14.51
C ARG A 276 12.32 17.41 -14.40
N ALA A 277 11.01 17.41 -14.64
CA ALA A 277 10.22 16.19 -14.67
C ALA A 277 10.59 15.31 -15.85
N LYS A 278 10.98 15.86 -17.01
CA LYS A 278 11.53 15.09 -18.14
C LYS A 278 12.91 14.50 -17.81
N ALA A 279 13.75 15.20 -17.06
CA ALA A 279 15.05 14.69 -16.61
C ALA A 279 14.91 13.60 -15.54
N GLU A 280 14.10 13.82 -14.50
CA GLU A 280 13.82 12.82 -13.47
C GLU A 280 13.00 11.65 -14.02
N ARG A 281 12.08 11.87 -14.97
CA ARG A 281 11.39 10.80 -15.69
C ARG A 281 12.34 10.04 -16.60
N ALA A 282 13.30 10.68 -17.27
CA ALA A 282 14.35 9.98 -18.04
C ALA A 282 15.33 9.24 -17.12
N LYS A 283 15.60 9.74 -15.91
CA LYS A 283 16.40 9.06 -14.87
C LYS A 283 15.65 7.87 -14.28
N ALA A 284 14.35 7.99 -14.04
CA ALA A 284 13.46 6.90 -13.64
C ALA A 284 13.24 5.87 -14.76
N GLU A 285 13.16 6.30 -16.03
CA GLU A 285 13.10 5.40 -17.20
C GLU A 285 14.45 4.72 -17.44
N ARG A 286 15.58 5.35 -17.12
CA ARG A 286 16.91 4.70 -17.09
C ARG A 286 17.04 3.73 -15.91
N ALA A 287 16.56 4.08 -14.72
CA ALA A 287 16.55 3.20 -13.56
C ALA A 287 15.62 2.00 -13.76
N ALA A 288 14.42 2.20 -14.33
CA ALA A 288 13.51 1.14 -14.72
C ALA A 288 14.00 0.35 -15.95
N GLY A 289 14.86 0.94 -16.80
CA GLY A 289 15.57 0.23 -17.86
C GLY A 289 16.79 -0.56 -17.38
N ALA A 290 17.35 -0.20 -16.22
CA ALA A 290 18.37 -0.97 -15.51
C ALA A 290 17.74 -2.05 -14.59
N ALA A 291 16.50 -1.84 -14.15
CA ALA A 291 15.70 -2.82 -13.42
C ALA A 291 15.32 -4.00 -14.33
N ARG A 292 16.01 -5.13 -14.18
CA ARG A 292 15.77 -6.38 -14.93
C ARG A 292 14.82 -7.26 -14.12
N THR A 293 13.84 -7.89 -14.76
CA THR A 293 12.99 -8.90 -14.10
C THR A 293 13.31 -10.31 -14.61
N VAL A 294 13.15 -11.29 -13.72
CA VAL A 294 13.33 -12.72 -14.01
C VAL A 294 12.16 -13.49 -13.41
N GLY A 295 11.53 -14.37 -14.17
CA GLY A 295 10.30 -15.07 -13.76
C GLY A 295 9.02 -14.36 -14.24
N SER A 296 7.87 -14.71 -13.67
CA SER A 296 6.57 -14.15 -14.05
C SER A 296 5.55 -14.24 -12.92
N GLY A 297 4.59 -13.30 -12.88
CA GLY A 297 3.56 -13.25 -11.83
C GLY A 297 4.17 -13.23 -10.42
N TRP A 298 3.60 -14.03 -9.52
CA TRP A 298 4.00 -14.18 -8.12
C TRP A 298 5.43 -14.70 -7.91
N THR A 299 6.09 -15.24 -8.94
CA THR A 299 7.49 -15.70 -8.88
C THR A 299 8.44 -14.81 -9.70
N THR A 300 8.03 -13.57 -9.96
CA THR A 300 8.92 -12.53 -10.51
C THR A 300 9.92 -12.07 -9.45
N VAL A 301 11.20 -12.14 -9.79
CA VAL A 301 12.31 -11.49 -9.10
C VAL A 301 12.63 -10.19 -9.83
N ALA A 302 12.62 -9.06 -9.12
CA ALA A 302 13.17 -7.80 -9.59
C ALA A 302 14.66 -7.75 -9.24
N ILE A 303 15.50 -7.39 -10.22
CA ILE A 303 16.94 -7.17 -10.07
C ILE A 303 17.18 -5.67 -10.28
N LEU A 304 17.58 -4.98 -9.23
CA LEU A 304 17.84 -3.55 -9.19
C LEU A 304 19.34 -3.31 -9.03
N PRO A 305 19.90 -2.18 -9.52
CA PRO A 305 21.17 -1.69 -9.00
C PRO A 305 21.01 -1.36 -7.51
N ALA A 306 22.02 -1.67 -6.70
CA ALA A 306 22.07 -1.25 -5.31
C ALA A 306 22.08 0.29 -5.18
N PRO A 307 21.64 0.86 -4.05
CA PRO A 307 21.75 2.30 -3.79
C PRO A 307 23.19 2.80 -3.95
N THR A 308 23.37 3.97 -4.56
CA THR A 308 24.69 4.56 -4.78
C THR A 308 25.20 5.28 -3.53
N GLY A 309 25.99 4.57 -2.74
CA GLY A 309 26.65 5.05 -1.53
C GLY A 309 26.99 3.86 -0.63
N GLU A 310 28.04 3.96 0.19
CA GLU A 310 28.23 2.95 1.24
C GLU A 310 27.16 3.17 2.33
N PRO A 311 26.51 2.10 2.83
CA PRO A 311 25.56 2.20 3.92
C PRO A 311 26.29 2.62 5.20
N ASP A 312 25.74 3.56 5.95
CA ASP A 312 26.32 4.10 7.19
C ASP A 312 25.42 3.86 8.41
N GLY A 313 25.99 4.09 9.60
CA GLY A 313 25.29 4.00 10.89
C GLY A 313 24.45 2.74 11.06
N ALA A 314 23.14 2.93 11.29
CA ALA A 314 22.19 1.85 11.50
C ALA A 314 21.99 0.96 10.26
N ALA A 315 22.12 1.50 9.04
CA ALA A 315 22.00 0.72 7.81
C ALA A 315 23.19 -0.22 7.61
N ALA A 316 24.40 0.22 7.98
CA ALA A 316 25.59 -0.63 8.01
C ALA A 316 25.41 -1.79 9.00
N ALA A 317 25.07 -1.48 10.26
CA ALA A 317 24.90 -2.47 11.32
C ALA A 317 23.81 -3.51 10.99
N PHE A 318 22.71 -3.12 10.34
CA PHE A 318 21.69 -4.05 9.87
C PHE A 318 22.22 -5.00 8.79
N LEU A 319 22.96 -4.50 7.80
CA LEU A 319 23.54 -5.32 6.73
C LEU A 319 24.67 -6.26 7.23
N GLU A 320 25.32 -5.92 8.34
CA GLU A 320 26.25 -6.82 9.03
C GLU A 320 25.56 -7.99 9.73
N GLN A 321 24.35 -7.78 10.27
CA GLN A 321 23.53 -8.83 10.91
C GLN A 321 22.93 -9.83 9.92
N LEU A 322 22.74 -9.44 8.65
CA LEU A 322 22.19 -10.33 7.63
C LEU A 322 23.13 -11.53 7.35
N PRO A 323 22.60 -12.76 7.22
CA PRO A 323 23.37 -13.93 6.82
C PRO A 323 24.16 -13.69 5.52
N ARG A 324 25.48 -13.92 5.56
CA ARG A 324 26.30 -13.95 4.34
C ARG A 324 26.12 -15.28 3.63
N VAL A 325 25.79 -15.21 2.35
CA VAL A 325 25.52 -16.36 1.47
C VAL A 325 26.38 -16.28 0.20
N SER A 326 26.60 -17.41 -0.47
CA SER A 326 27.38 -17.49 -1.70
C SER A 326 26.96 -18.64 -2.61
N GLY A 327 27.37 -18.55 -3.87
CA GLY A 327 27.10 -19.54 -4.91
C GLY A 327 27.85 -19.23 -6.21
N SER A 328 27.44 -19.85 -7.31
CA SER A 328 28.02 -19.61 -8.65
C SER A 328 27.86 -18.17 -9.16
N TRP A 329 26.95 -17.40 -8.57
CA TRP A 329 26.67 -15.99 -8.87
C TRP A 329 27.54 -15.00 -8.06
N GLY A 330 28.39 -15.49 -7.14
CA GLY A 330 29.21 -14.68 -6.23
C GLY A 330 28.84 -14.86 -4.76
N SER A 331 28.93 -13.78 -3.99
CA SER A 331 28.53 -13.73 -2.57
C SER A 331 27.71 -12.48 -2.25
N GLY A 332 27.00 -12.48 -1.13
CA GLY A 332 26.11 -11.38 -0.75
C GLY A 332 25.50 -11.54 0.63
N ARG A 333 24.53 -10.68 0.96
CA ARG A 333 23.70 -10.70 2.17
C ARG A 333 22.26 -11.05 1.85
N LEU A 334 21.70 -12.00 2.59
CA LEU A 334 20.33 -12.47 2.43
C LEU A 334 19.42 -11.88 3.53
N LEU A 335 18.25 -11.40 3.10
CA LEU A 335 17.11 -11.09 3.95
C LEU A 335 15.95 -12.04 3.58
N THR A 336 15.29 -12.62 4.57
CA THR A 336 14.12 -13.51 4.39
C THR A 336 13.01 -13.09 5.32
N SER A 337 11.77 -13.08 4.82
CA SER A 337 10.55 -12.80 5.57
C SER A 337 9.47 -13.83 5.24
N ALA A 338 8.36 -13.79 5.98
CA ALA A 338 7.21 -14.66 5.73
C ALA A 338 6.62 -14.54 4.30
N LEU A 339 6.80 -13.39 3.63
CA LEU A 339 6.20 -13.07 2.32
C LEU A 339 7.20 -12.81 1.19
N MET A 340 8.47 -12.54 1.48
CA MET A 340 9.49 -12.25 0.47
C MET A 340 10.90 -12.68 0.88
N SER A 341 11.80 -12.75 -0.10
CA SER A 341 13.24 -12.71 0.15
C SER A 341 13.87 -11.53 -0.61
N ALA A 342 14.98 -11.01 -0.07
CA ALA A 342 15.86 -10.08 -0.77
C ALA A 342 17.33 -10.51 -0.64
N LEU A 343 18.12 -10.26 -1.68
CA LEU A 343 19.53 -10.60 -1.76
C LEU A 343 20.30 -9.38 -2.27
N LEU A 344 21.15 -8.81 -1.43
CA LEU A 344 22.13 -7.79 -1.82
C LEU A 344 23.45 -8.49 -2.14
N THR A 345 23.87 -8.48 -3.40
CA THR A 345 25.11 -9.11 -3.85
C THR A 345 26.31 -8.19 -3.65
N ASP A 346 27.49 -8.78 -3.40
CA ASP A 346 28.76 -8.07 -3.27
C ASP A 346 29.20 -7.40 -4.61
N ASP A 347 28.52 -7.71 -5.74
CA ASP A 347 28.68 -7.02 -7.04
C ASP A 347 27.70 -5.86 -7.27
N GLY A 348 26.93 -5.45 -6.26
CA GLY A 348 26.11 -4.24 -6.27
C GLY A 348 24.72 -4.41 -6.91
N ARG A 349 24.14 -5.62 -6.89
CA ARG A 349 22.76 -5.89 -7.31
C ARG A 349 21.87 -6.18 -6.09
N LEU A 350 20.66 -5.63 -6.09
CA LEU A 350 19.62 -5.95 -5.12
C LEU A 350 18.53 -6.76 -5.84
N LEU A 351 18.42 -8.05 -5.50
CA LEU A 351 17.38 -8.95 -6.01
C LEU A 351 16.26 -9.07 -4.97
N VAL A 352 15.00 -8.89 -5.36
CA VAL A 352 13.84 -8.97 -4.45
C VAL A 352 12.69 -9.71 -5.12
N GLY A 353 11.98 -10.57 -4.39
CA GLY A 353 10.77 -11.22 -4.88
C GLY A 353 9.99 -11.95 -3.80
N ALA A 354 8.71 -12.25 -4.08
CA ALA A 354 7.82 -13.04 -3.22
C ALA A 354 8.12 -14.54 -3.32
N VAL A 355 9.41 -14.91 -3.18
CA VAL A 355 9.97 -16.24 -3.49
C VAL A 355 11.03 -16.64 -2.46
N GLY A 356 11.28 -17.94 -2.32
CA GLY A 356 12.39 -18.46 -1.51
C GLY A 356 13.78 -18.14 -2.09
N PRO A 357 14.85 -18.21 -1.28
CA PRO A 357 16.20 -17.80 -1.70
C PRO A 357 16.73 -18.47 -2.97
N ASP A 358 16.38 -19.73 -3.22
CA ASP A 358 16.81 -20.48 -4.41
C ASP A 358 16.43 -19.80 -5.74
N LEU A 359 15.27 -19.12 -5.78
CA LEU A 359 14.85 -18.37 -6.96
C LEU A 359 15.62 -17.05 -7.11
N LEU A 360 16.07 -16.44 -6.01
CA LEU A 360 16.99 -15.30 -6.06
C LEU A 360 18.37 -15.74 -6.57
N TYR A 361 18.91 -16.86 -6.07
CA TYR A 361 20.19 -17.42 -6.55
C TYR A 361 20.14 -17.80 -8.03
N ALA A 362 19.04 -18.41 -8.47
CA ALA A 362 18.80 -18.75 -9.88
C ALA A 362 18.55 -17.52 -10.79
N ALA A 363 18.20 -16.37 -10.22
CA ALA A 363 18.10 -15.09 -10.92
C ALA A 363 19.42 -14.30 -10.91
N ALA A 364 20.23 -14.41 -9.84
CA ALA A 364 21.54 -13.77 -9.72
C ALA A 364 22.59 -14.35 -10.68
N GLY A 365 22.45 -15.62 -11.06
CA GLY A 365 23.27 -16.30 -12.08
C GLY A 365 22.83 -16.08 -13.54
N ARG A 366 22.18 -14.94 -13.86
CA ARG A 366 21.65 -14.61 -15.20
C ARG A 366 21.87 -13.14 -15.58
#